data_AF-A0A7C1ZHX4-F1
#
_entry.id   AF-A0A7C1ZHX4-F1
#
_cell.length_a   1.000
_cell.length_b   1.000
_cell.length_c   1.000
_cell.angle_alpha   90.00
_cell.angle_beta   90.00
_cell.angle_gamma   90.00
#
_symmetry.space_group_name_H-M   'P 1'
#
loop_
_entity.id
_entity.type
_entity.pdbx_description
1 polymer ?
#
loop_
_entity_poly.entity_id
_entity_poly.type
_entity_poly.pdbx_seq_one_letter_code
_entity_poly.pdbx_strand_id
1 'polypeptide(L)'
;MTPDVPHLTTALNGPLLKLEQHLLEKQTQVETWLREQWLKTPAPFYASVDLRNAGFKLAPVDTNLFPAGFNNLNASFMPLCIHAAQAAVERVCPTAKRILIVAENHTRNMFYLESLENLRSIFQKGGIDARIGSLRDD
;
A
#
# COMPACT_ATOMS: atom_id res chain seq x y z
N MET A 1 -19.79 18.49 8.64
CA MET A 1 -19.45 18.86 7.25
C MET A 1 -18.70 17.68 6.66
N THR A 2 -19.14 17.15 5.52
CA THR A 2 -18.34 16.17 4.77
C THR A 2 -17.06 16.86 4.30
N PRO A 3 -15.88 16.26 4.51
CA PRO A 3 -14.64 16.84 4.00
C PRO A 3 -14.72 16.96 2.47
N ASP A 4 -14.20 18.06 1.94
CA ASP A 4 -14.10 18.28 0.50
C ASP A 4 -13.12 17.26 -0.09
N VAL A 5 -13.47 16.67 -1.25
CA VAL A 5 -12.69 15.62 -1.90
C VAL A 5 -12.38 16.00 -3.35
N PRO A 6 -11.30 15.49 -3.95
CA PRO A 6 -10.98 15.79 -5.33
C PRO A 6 -12.11 15.37 -6.29
N HIS A 7 -12.51 16.29 -7.18
CA HIS A 7 -13.49 16.05 -8.24
C HIS A 7 -12.86 16.19 -9.62
N LEU A 8 -13.33 15.38 -10.57
CA LEU A 8 -12.92 15.51 -11.98
C LEU A 8 -13.48 16.81 -12.56
N THR A 9 -12.62 17.61 -13.20
CA THR A 9 -12.98 18.85 -13.89
C THR A 9 -13.26 18.62 -15.39
N THR A 10 -13.52 17.38 -15.79
CA THR A 10 -13.83 16.98 -17.17
C THR A 10 -15.24 16.41 -17.27
N ALA A 11 -15.96 16.74 -18.35
CA ALA A 11 -17.24 16.12 -18.68
C ALA A 11 -17.08 14.75 -19.35
N LEU A 12 -15.86 14.41 -19.80
CA LEU A 12 -15.60 13.17 -20.54
C LEU A 12 -15.27 12.05 -19.56
N ASN A 13 -16.30 11.26 -19.21
CA ASN A 13 -16.21 10.12 -18.30
C ASN A 13 -16.70 8.80 -18.92
N GLY A 14 -17.14 8.79 -20.18
CA GLY A 14 -17.71 7.61 -20.83
C GLY A 14 -16.80 6.36 -20.76
N PRO A 15 -15.50 6.44 -21.12
CA PRO A 15 -14.58 5.31 -20.98
C PRO A 15 -14.36 4.87 -19.52
N LEU A 16 -14.29 5.80 -18.58
CA LEU A 16 -14.19 5.49 -17.14
C LEU A 16 -15.42 4.71 -16.65
N LEU A 17 -16.63 5.18 -16.96
CA LEU A 17 -17.87 4.51 -16.57
C LEU A 17 -17.98 3.10 -17.18
N LYS A 18 -17.52 2.92 -18.43
CA LYS A 18 -17.47 1.59 -19.06
C LYS A 18 -16.51 0.65 -18.35
N LEU A 19 -15.33 1.14 -17.92
CA LEU A 19 -14.38 0.36 -17.14
C LEU A 19 -14.98 -0.05 -15.79
N GLU A 20 -15.59 0.90 -15.07
CA GLU A 20 -16.23 0.65 -13.78
C GLU A 20 -17.36 -0.37 -13.89
N GLN A 21 -18.25 -0.20 -14.88
CA GLN A 21 -19.32 -1.16 -15.15
C GLN A 21 -18.77 -2.56 -15.44
N HIS A 22 -17.72 -2.66 -16.27
CA HIS A 22 -17.11 -3.95 -16.59
C HIS A 22 -16.51 -4.64 -15.35
N LEU A 23 -15.83 -3.89 -14.48
CA LEU A 23 -15.27 -4.44 -13.24
C LEU A 23 -16.38 -4.91 -12.27
N LEU A 24 -17.47 -4.15 -12.15
CA LEU A 24 -18.61 -4.50 -11.29
C LEU A 24 -19.33 -5.76 -11.81
N GLU A 25 -19.62 -5.83 -13.11
CA GLU A 25 -20.26 -7.00 -13.74
C GLU A 25 -19.41 -8.27 -13.66
N LYS A 26 -18.08 -8.12 -13.62
CA LYS A 26 -17.11 -9.23 -13.61
C LYS A 26 -16.41 -9.42 -12.27
N GLN A 27 -16.91 -8.81 -11.19
CA GLN A 27 -16.22 -8.78 -9.88
C GLN A 27 -15.73 -10.16 -9.42
N THR A 28 -16.61 -11.16 -9.39
CA THR A 28 -16.24 -12.54 -8.98
C THR A 28 -15.16 -13.14 -9.88
N GLN A 29 -15.22 -12.89 -11.19
CA GLN A 29 -14.24 -13.41 -12.15
C GLN A 29 -12.88 -12.74 -11.95
N VAL A 30 -12.85 -11.42 -11.77
CA VAL A 30 -11.62 -10.65 -11.49
C VAL A 30 -10.97 -11.13 -10.19
N GLU A 31 -11.73 -11.24 -9.10
CA GLU A 31 -11.21 -11.70 -7.81
C GLU A 31 -10.69 -13.15 -7.86
N THR A 32 -11.37 -14.01 -8.61
CA THR A 32 -10.93 -15.41 -8.80
C THR A 32 -9.63 -15.46 -9.58
N TRP A 33 -9.55 -14.71 -10.68
CA TRP A 33 -8.35 -14.61 -11.49
C TRP A 33 -7.16 -14.06 -10.69
N LEU A 34 -7.38 -13.06 -9.83
CA LEU A 34 -6.35 -12.51 -8.94
C LEU A 34 -5.83 -13.57 -7.98
N ARG A 35 -6.71 -14.33 -7.30
CA ARG A 35 -6.30 -15.43 -6.41
C ARG A 35 -5.44 -16.46 -7.15
N GLU A 36 -5.82 -16.84 -8.37
CA GLU A 36 -5.03 -17.75 -9.20
C GLU A 36 -3.65 -17.18 -9.59
N GLN A 37 -3.57 -15.88 -9.88
CA GLN A 37 -2.28 -15.25 -10.18
C GLN A 37 -1.37 -15.21 -8.95
N TRP A 38 -1.92 -14.94 -7.76
CA TRP A 38 -1.13 -14.90 -6.52
C TRP A 38 -0.55 -16.25 -6.14
N LEU A 39 -1.16 -17.36 -6.54
CA LEU A 39 -0.58 -18.70 -6.40
C LEU A 39 0.65 -18.91 -7.30
N LYS A 40 0.67 -18.29 -8.49
CA LYS A 40 1.78 -18.40 -9.45
C LYS A 40 2.89 -17.41 -9.16
N THR A 41 2.52 -16.18 -8.83
CA THR A 41 3.42 -15.06 -8.56
C THR A 41 2.98 -14.41 -7.24
N PRO A 42 3.55 -14.82 -6.10
CA PRO A 42 3.21 -14.22 -4.81
C PRO A 42 3.44 -12.71 -4.81
N ALA A 43 2.55 -11.97 -4.15
CA ALA A 43 2.67 -10.52 -4.00
C ALA A 43 3.98 -10.13 -3.27
N PRO A 44 4.56 -8.94 -3.51
CA PRO A 44 5.63 -8.42 -2.66
C PRO A 44 5.16 -8.27 -1.20
N PHE A 45 6.09 -7.97 -0.30
CA PHE A 45 5.74 -7.75 1.11
C PHE A 45 4.79 -6.55 1.27
N TYR A 46 5.11 -5.47 0.56
CA TYR A 46 4.33 -4.24 0.44
C TYR A 46 4.59 -3.59 -0.93
N ALA A 47 3.75 -2.63 -1.33
CA ALA A 47 3.99 -1.78 -2.50
C ALA A 47 3.04 -0.57 -2.45
N SER A 48 3.36 0.50 -3.17
CA SER A 48 2.41 1.52 -3.60
C SER A 48 2.37 1.62 -5.12
N VAL A 49 1.22 2.02 -5.66
CA VAL A 49 1.01 2.24 -7.09
C VAL A 49 0.33 3.58 -7.28
N ASP A 50 0.95 4.48 -8.03
CA ASP A 50 0.34 5.75 -8.38
C ASP A 50 -0.56 5.57 -9.59
N LEU A 51 -1.80 6.05 -9.47
CA LEU A 51 -2.79 6.02 -10.54
C LEU A 51 -3.09 7.43 -11.04
N ARG A 52 -3.35 7.55 -12.35
CA ARG A 52 -3.93 8.77 -12.92
C ARG A 52 -5.26 8.47 -13.59
N ASN A 53 -6.29 9.23 -13.21
CA ASN A 53 -7.61 9.20 -13.84
C ASN A 53 -7.80 10.45 -14.70
N ALA A 54 -7.85 10.26 -16.02
CA ALA A 54 -8.07 11.32 -17.00
C ALA A 54 -9.51 11.35 -17.55
N GLY A 55 -10.44 10.56 -16.99
CA GLY A 55 -11.81 10.40 -17.49
C GLY A 55 -11.94 9.52 -18.74
N PHE A 56 -10.99 9.60 -19.68
CA PHE A 56 -10.89 8.68 -20.81
C PHE A 56 -9.98 7.47 -20.55
N LYS A 57 -9.12 7.53 -19.51
CA LYS A 57 -8.17 6.47 -19.16
C LYS A 57 -7.87 6.51 -17.67
N LEU A 58 -7.83 5.32 -17.05
CA LEU A 58 -7.29 5.08 -15.72
C LEU A 58 -6.06 4.18 -15.90
N ALA A 59 -4.89 4.61 -15.42
CA ALA A 59 -3.65 3.86 -15.60
C ALA A 59 -2.69 4.00 -14.42
N PRO A 60 -1.91 2.94 -14.12
CA PRO A 60 -0.75 3.07 -13.25
C PRO A 60 0.36 3.86 -13.95
N VAL A 61 1.04 4.72 -13.19
CA VAL A 61 2.15 5.55 -13.69
C VAL A 61 3.43 5.37 -12.90
N ASP A 62 3.36 4.82 -11.69
CA ASP A 62 4.52 4.45 -10.88
C ASP A 62 4.20 3.21 -10.03
N THR A 63 5.22 2.42 -9.71
CA THR A 63 5.13 1.32 -8.75
C THR A 63 6.37 1.33 -7.88
N ASN A 64 6.17 1.57 -6.58
CA ASN A 64 7.25 1.62 -5.61
C ASN A 64 7.16 0.41 -4.66
N LEU A 65 8.21 -0.42 -4.66
CA LEU A 65 8.33 -1.57 -3.76
C LEU A 65 8.86 -1.20 -2.37
N PHE A 66 9.26 0.05 -2.15
CA PHE A 66 9.70 0.61 -0.87
C PHE A 66 8.93 1.91 -0.59
N PRO A 67 7.58 1.84 -0.46
CA PRO A 67 6.78 3.03 -0.27
C PRO A 67 7.14 3.73 1.03
N ALA A 68 7.14 5.07 1.01
CA ALA A 68 7.56 5.89 2.15
C ALA A 68 6.46 6.84 2.64
N GLY A 69 5.18 6.51 2.44
CA GLY A 69 4.02 7.33 2.81
C GLY A 69 3.06 6.73 3.83
N PHE A 70 3.52 5.87 4.75
CA PHE A 70 2.65 5.19 5.73
C PHE A 70 1.96 6.14 6.70
N ASN A 71 2.54 7.31 6.97
CA ASN A 71 1.93 8.36 7.78
C ASN A 71 0.72 9.04 7.10
N ASN A 72 0.53 8.85 5.78
CA ASN A 72 -0.61 9.40 5.04
C ASN A 72 -1.81 8.44 5.00
N LEU A 73 -1.69 7.23 5.56
CA LEU A 73 -2.80 6.29 5.64
C LEU A 73 -3.85 6.76 6.65
N ASN A 74 -5.13 6.54 6.35
CA ASN A 74 -6.20 6.93 7.25
C ASN A 74 -6.17 6.05 8.52
N ALA A 75 -6.04 6.69 9.69
CA ALA A 75 -5.92 6.03 10.98
C ALA A 75 -7.07 5.05 11.30
N SER A 76 -8.27 5.29 10.77
CA SER A 76 -9.42 4.41 10.93
C SER A 76 -9.21 3.02 10.31
N PHE A 77 -8.29 2.88 9.36
CA PHE A 77 -7.97 1.60 8.72
C PHE A 77 -6.75 0.90 9.32
N MET A 78 -6.20 1.38 10.44
CA MET A 78 -5.05 0.72 11.04
C MET A 78 -5.23 -0.77 11.37
N PRO A 79 -6.40 -1.24 11.84
CA PRO A 79 -6.62 -2.66 12.02
C PRO A 79 -6.41 -3.48 10.73
N LEU A 80 -6.79 -2.95 9.56
CA LEU A 80 -6.59 -3.62 8.27
C LEU A 80 -5.10 -3.67 7.89
N CYS A 81 -4.36 -2.58 8.09
CA CYS A 81 -2.92 -2.54 7.82
C CYS A 81 -2.14 -3.55 8.69
N ILE A 82 -2.51 -3.65 9.98
CA ILE A 82 -1.90 -4.62 10.91
C ILE A 82 -2.16 -6.04 10.43
N HIS A 83 -3.41 -6.37 10.12
CA HIS A 83 -3.77 -7.71 9.63
C HIS A 83 -3.07 -8.05 8.31
N ALA A 84 -2.98 -7.09 7.37
CA ALA A 84 -2.26 -7.30 6.12
C ALA A 84 -0.77 -7.54 6.33
N ALA A 85 -0.13 -6.84 7.27
CA ALA A 85 1.27 -7.06 7.61
C ALA A 85 1.50 -8.44 8.25
N GLN A 86 0.60 -8.90 9.12
CA GLN A 86 0.66 -10.26 9.68
C GLN A 86 0.57 -11.32 8.58
N ALA A 87 -0.41 -11.21 7.69
CA ALA A 87 -0.56 -12.13 6.55
C ALA A 87 0.67 -12.11 5.61
N ALA A 88 1.29 -10.94 5.40
CA ALA A 88 2.53 -10.84 4.63
C ALA A 88 3.70 -11.57 5.32
N VAL A 89 3.81 -11.46 6.64
CA VAL A 89 4.86 -12.12 7.43
C VAL A 89 4.66 -13.63 7.47
N GLU A 90 3.44 -14.11 7.70
CA GLU A 90 3.10 -15.54 7.65
C GLU A 90 3.44 -16.17 6.29
N ARG A 91 3.26 -15.42 5.20
CA ARG A 91 3.55 -15.86 3.85
C ARG A 91 5.05 -15.84 3.51
N VAL A 92 5.78 -14.80 3.92
CA VAL A 92 7.16 -14.56 3.48
C VAL A 92 8.19 -15.11 4.46
N CYS A 93 7.94 -14.96 5.77
CA CYS A 93 8.89 -15.31 6.82
C CYS A 93 8.17 -15.74 8.12
N PRO A 94 7.40 -16.85 8.11
CA PRO A 94 6.46 -17.22 9.20
C PRO A 94 7.11 -17.44 10.57
N THR A 95 8.41 -17.74 10.61
CA THR A 95 9.15 -17.96 11.86
C THR A 95 9.86 -16.70 12.38
N ALA A 96 9.73 -15.57 11.69
CA ALA A 96 10.37 -14.32 12.07
C ALA A 96 9.78 -13.80 13.39
N LYS A 97 10.65 -13.67 14.41
CA LYS A 97 10.30 -13.05 15.69
C LYS A 97 10.55 -11.55 15.72
N ARG A 98 11.44 -11.09 14.84
CA ARG A 98 11.96 -9.72 14.79
C ARG A 98 12.08 -9.26 13.35
N ILE A 99 11.86 -7.97 13.13
CA ILE A 99 12.08 -7.28 11.85
C ILE A 99 13.00 -6.09 12.08
N LEU A 100 13.98 -5.93 11.18
CA LEU A 100 14.78 -4.71 11.09
C LEU A 100 14.31 -3.94 9.85
N ILE A 101 13.79 -2.73 10.08
CA ILE A 101 13.47 -1.77 9.03
C ILE A 101 14.75 -0.99 8.75
N VAL A 102 15.30 -1.12 7.55
CA VAL A 102 16.46 -0.36 7.12
C VAL A 102 15.99 0.95 6.51
N ALA A 103 16.29 2.07 7.16
CA ALA A 103 15.94 3.40 6.70
C ALA A 103 16.86 3.85 5.55
N GLU A 104 16.30 4.61 4.62
CA GLU A 104 17.05 5.40 3.64
C GLU A 104 17.86 6.49 4.35
N ASN A 105 18.87 7.02 3.67
CA ASN A 105 19.80 7.98 4.25
C ASN A 105 19.21 9.41 4.46
N HIS A 106 17.89 9.58 4.33
CA HIS A 106 17.18 10.87 4.32
C HIS A 106 16.70 11.33 5.72
N THR A 107 17.63 11.65 6.60
CA THR A 107 17.35 11.94 8.02
C THR A 107 16.73 13.31 8.32
N ARG A 108 16.67 14.23 7.35
CA ARG A 108 16.13 15.59 7.56
C ARG A 108 14.67 15.74 7.16
N ASN A 109 14.07 14.74 6.50
CA ASN A 109 12.67 14.79 6.09
C ASN A 109 11.79 14.24 7.22
N MET A 110 11.12 15.13 7.96
CA MET A 110 10.27 14.73 9.08
C MET A 110 9.13 13.80 8.66
N PHE A 111 8.53 14.00 7.48
CA PHE A 111 7.47 13.11 6.97
C PHE A 111 7.98 11.70 6.70
N TYR A 112 9.24 11.56 6.27
CA TYR A 112 9.86 10.27 6.10
C TYR A 112 10.06 9.55 7.44
N LEU A 113 10.51 10.28 8.47
CA LEU A 113 10.68 9.73 9.82
C LEU A 113 9.34 9.30 10.42
N GLU A 114 8.28 10.10 10.25
CA GLU A 114 6.92 9.73 10.66
C GLU A 114 6.42 8.49 9.93
N SER A 115 6.71 8.37 8.64
CA SER A 115 6.35 7.20 7.84
C SER A 115 7.05 5.92 8.34
N LEU A 116 8.36 6.00 8.64
CA LEU A 116 9.11 4.89 9.23
C LEU A 116 8.54 4.47 10.58
N GLU A 117 8.18 5.44 11.42
CA GLU A 117 7.58 5.17 12.73
C GLU A 117 6.19 4.52 12.60
N ASN A 118 5.36 4.97 11.65
CA ASN A 118 4.08 4.33 11.36
C ASN A 118 4.26 2.88 10.88
N LEU A 119 5.23 2.64 9.99
CA LEU A 119 5.56 1.28 9.54
C LEU A 119 6.03 0.39 10.70
N ARG A 120 6.90 0.89 11.57
CA ARG A 120 7.34 0.18 12.78
C ARG A 120 6.15 -0.14 13.69
N SER A 121 5.25 0.82 13.89
CA SER A 121 4.06 0.68 14.73
C SER A 121 3.11 -0.40 14.20
N ILE A 122 2.93 -0.49 12.87
CA ILE A 122 2.15 -1.55 12.22
C ILE A 122 2.69 -2.94 12.60
N PHE A 123 4.00 -3.15 12.47
CA PHE A 123 4.62 -4.43 12.82
C PHE A 123 4.51 -4.75 14.30
N GLN A 124 4.76 -3.77 15.17
CA GLN A 124 4.68 -3.98 16.62
C GLN A 124 3.27 -4.33 17.08
N LYS A 125 2.26 -3.64 16.56
CA LYS A 125 0.85 -3.96 16.85
C LYS A 125 0.43 -5.32 16.26
N GLY A 126 1.11 -5.79 15.21
CA GLY A 126 0.97 -7.14 14.66
C GLY A 126 1.69 -8.24 15.46
N GLY A 127 2.33 -7.90 16.58
CA GLY A 127 3.02 -8.87 17.45
C GLY A 127 4.46 -9.17 17.05
N ILE A 128 5.08 -8.32 16.23
CA ILE A 128 6.45 -8.52 15.73
C ILE A 128 7.37 -7.45 16.33
N ASP A 129 8.48 -7.87 16.94
CA ASP A 129 9.46 -6.92 17.48
C ASP A 129 10.21 -6.23 16.33
N ALA A 130 9.78 -5.01 16.01
CA ALA A 130 10.34 -4.20 14.94
C ALA A 130 11.29 -3.11 15.46
N ARG A 131 12.46 -3.01 14.82
CA ARG A 131 13.48 -1.98 15.06
C ARG A 131 13.78 -1.23 13.77
N ILE A 132 14.19 0.02 13.88
CA ILE A 132 14.68 0.83 12.76
C ILE A 132 16.21 0.88 12.85
N GLY A 133 16.89 0.57 11.76
CA GLY A 133 18.33 0.69 11.60
C GLY A 133 18.66 1.65 10.47
N SER A 134 19.85 2.26 10.55
CA SER A 134 20.41 3.10 9.49
C SER A 134 21.72 2.48 9.00
N LEU A 135 22.01 2.63 7.70
CA LEU A 135 23.30 2.26 7.10
C LEU A 135 24.20 3.47 6.90
N ARG A 136 23.91 4.57 7.59
CA ARG A 136 24.75 5.75 7.60
C ARG A 136 26.02 5.51 8.40
N ASP A 137 27.12 6.10 7.95
CA ASP A 137 28.42 6.00 8.61
C ASP A 137 28.58 7.00 9.78
N ASP A 138 27.71 8.02 9.87
CA ASP A 138 27.72 9.08 10.89
C ASP A 138 26.77 8.84 12.08
#